data_AF-A0A6N4T837-F1
#
_entry.id   AF-A0A6N4T837-F1
#
_cell.length_a   1.000
_cell.length_b   1.000
_cell.length_c   1.000
_cell.angle_alpha   90.00
_cell.angle_beta   90.00
_cell.angle_gamma   90.00
#
_symmetry.space_group_name_H-M   'P 1'
#
loop_
_entity.id
_entity.type
_entity.pdbx_description
1 polymer ?
#
loop_
_entity_poly.entity_id
_entity_poly.type
_entity_poly.pdbx_seq_one_letter_code
_entity_poly.pdbx_strand_id
1 'polypeptide(L)'
;MNNSTRQIVFIDGVGGKRYMRGTFVRYFEQRGYKVLCFDYKVSSQSLDEIKKNLSEFLSAVGSQGEYHAVGYSFGGVLLRSLNEQLEPHLRPRRAVLLASPLRAMRLARRLRHWKIYQILTGECGQFAADEDRMSKVPMLSIPCGHVYGTWPWLGAFCFFFGFSLPHDGMVAADEAIPSSQAQAIPVPASHAFIPSNFHALNAIDQWLSRTV
;
A
#
# COMPACT_ATOMS: atom_id res chain seq x y z
N MET A 1 -0.85 33.43 9.18
CA MET A 1 -0.06 32.21 8.99
C MET A 1 -0.86 31.31 8.07
N ASN A 2 -0.41 31.06 6.84
CA ASN A 2 -1.11 30.20 5.89
C ASN A 2 -1.20 28.80 6.48
N ASN A 3 -2.37 28.42 6.97
CA ASN A 3 -2.64 27.07 7.46
C ASN A 3 -2.88 26.20 6.22
N SER A 4 -1.82 25.87 5.49
CA SER A 4 -1.90 24.95 4.37
C SER A 4 -2.38 23.60 4.90
N THR A 5 -3.64 23.27 4.61
CA THR A 5 -4.26 22.00 4.99
C THR A 5 -3.37 20.86 4.53
N ARG A 6 -2.85 20.06 5.48
CA ARG A 6 -1.98 18.92 5.15
C ARG A 6 -2.82 17.83 4.51
N GLN A 7 -2.47 17.39 3.31
CA GLN A 7 -3.22 16.37 2.60
C GLN A 7 -2.54 15.01 2.73
N ILE A 8 -3.33 13.95 2.91
CA ILE A 8 -2.85 12.58 2.87
C ILE A 8 -3.78 11.73 2.01
N VAL A 9 -3.19 11.02 1.04
CA VAL A 9 -3.88 10.10 0.15
C VAL A 9 -3.68 8.68 0.65
N PHE A 10 -4.77 7.94 0.84
CA PHE A 10 -4.76 6.51 1.12
C PHE A 10 -5.22 5.73 -0.12
N ILE A 11 -4.37 4.84 -0.62
CA ILE A 11 -4.65 4.03 -1.83
C ILE A 11 -4.93 2.61 -1.36
N ASP A 12 -6.17 2.16 -1.56
CA ASP A 12 -6.64 0.86 -1.10
C ASP A 12 -5.92 -0.32 -1.81
N GLY A 13 -5.89 -1.46 -1.12
CA GLY A 13 -5.50 -2.74 -1.69
C GLY A 13 -6.68 -3.45 -2.36
N VAL A 14 -6.39 -4.58 -3.02
CA VAL A 14 -7.43 -5.46 -3.57
C VAL A 14 -8.38 -5.90 -2.45
N GLY A 15 -9.68 -5.69 -2.64
CA GLY A 15 -10.69 -6.04 -1.66
C GLY A 15 -10.77 -5.09 -0.45
N GLY A 16 -10.04 -3.97 -0.46
CA GLY A 16 -10.09 -2.93 0.56
C GLY A 16 -11.53 -2.44 0.77
N LYS A 17 -12.03 -2.60 1.99
CA LYS A 17 -13.34 -2.10 2.38
C LYS A 17 -13.19 -0.78 3.12
N ARG A 18 -14.17 0.10 2.94
CA ARG A 18 -14.13 1.44 3.57
C ARG A 18 -13.91 1.41 5.08
N TYR A 19 -14.46 0.40 5.76
CA TYR A 19 -14.29 0.22 7.20
C TYR A 19 -12.85 -0.14 7.61
N MET A 20 -12.07 -0.81 6.77
CA MET A 20 -10.70 -1.26 7.09
C MET A 20 -9.74 -0.09 7.30
N ARG A 21 -9.98 1.02 6.58
CA ARG A 21 -9.26 2.28 6.71
C ARG A 21 -9.99 3.34 7.54
N GLY A 22 -11.13 3.01 8.15
CA GLY A 22 -11.90 3.97 8.94
C GLY A 22 -11.12 4.52 10.14
N THR A 23 -10.35 3.67 10.81
CA THR A 23 -9.45 4.08 11.90
C THR A 23 -8.29 4.93 11.40
N PHE A 24 -7.72 4.61 10.23
CA PHE A 24 -6.71 5.44 9.58
C PHE A 24 -7.23 6.86 9.31
N VAL A 25 -8.40 6.97 8.67
CA VAL A 25 -9.02 8.26 8.33
C VAL A 25 -9.20 9.09 9.59
N ARG A 26 -9.85 8.53 10.61
CA ARG A 26 -10.08 9.23 11.88
C ARG A 26 -8.78 9.66 12.57
N TYR A 27 -7.77 8.79 12.59
CA TYR A 27 -6.49 9.06 13.25
C TYR A 27 -5.80 10.30 12.66
N PHE A 28 -5.78 10.41 11.32
CA PHE A 28 -5.12 11.52 10.61
C PHE A 28 -5.99 12.79 10.55
N GLU A 29 -7.32 12.67 10.41
CA GLU A 29 -8.23 13.82 10.48
C GLU A 29 -8.15 14.52 11.84
N GLN A 30 -8.10 13.76 12.94
CA GLN A 30 -7.90 14.29 14.29
C GLN A 30 -6.56 15.03 14.48
N ARG A 31 -5.60 14.84 13.57
CA ARG A 31 -4.28 15.50 13.56
C ARG A 31 -4.18 16.62 12.52
N GLY A 32 -5.31 17.04 11.96
CA GLY A 32 -5.37 18.17 11.03
C GLY A 32 -5.05 17.81 9.58
N TYR A 33 -5.06 16.53 9.21
CA TYR A 33 -4.93 16.13 7.81
C TYR A 33 -6.30 16.08 7.12
N LYS A 34 -6.35 16.54 5.86
CA LYS A 34 -7.41 16.18 4.91
C LYS A 34 -7.08 14.82 4.31
N VAL A 35 -7.84 13.79 4.67
CA VAL A 35 -7.63 12.43 4.19
C VAL A 35 -8.46 12.18 2.93
N LEU A 36 -7.80 11.79 1.85
CA LEU A 36 -8.40 11.45 0.57
C LEU A 36 -8.18 9.97 0.30
N CYS A 37 -9.22 9.23 -0.07
CA CYS A 37 -9.11 7.79 -0.29
C CYS A 37 -9.36 7.44 -1.75
N PHE A 38 -8.50 6.60 -2.32
CA PHE A 38 -8.69 5.99 -3.63
C PHE A 38 -9.07 4.52 -3.45
N ASP A 39 -10.28 4.15 -3.87
CA ASP A 39 -10.77 2.79 -3.92
C ASP A 39 -11.00 2.31 -5.37
N TYR A 40 -10.98 0.99 -5.59
CA TYR A 40 -11.23 0.39 -6.90
C TYR A 40 -11.83 -1.01 -6.78
N LYS A 41 -12.44 -1.49 -7.87
CA LYS A 41 -13.11 -2.79 -7.95
C LYS A 41 -12.53 -3.65 -9.05
N VAL A 42 -11.75 -4.65 -8.66
CA VAL A 42 -11.16 -5.65 -9.58
C VAL A 42 -12.21 -6.52 -10.29
N SER A 43 -13.46 -6.52 -9.81
CA SER A 43 -14.57 -7.25 -10.42
C SER A 43 -15.17 -6.55 -11.65
N SER A 44 -14.89 -5.26 -11.84
CA SER A 44 -15.52 -4.44 -12.88
C SER A 44 -14.58 -3.46 -13.57
N GLN A 45 -13.29 -3.48 -13.23
CA GLN A 45 -12.27 -2.59 -13.80
C GLN A 45 -11.03 -3.41 -14.15
N SER A 46 -10.46 -3.15 -15.32
CA SER A 46 -9.14 -3.66 -15.70
C SER A 46 -8.03 -2.96 -14.90
N LEU A 47 -6.85 -3.57 -14.85
CA LEU A 47 -5.69 -2.97 -14.19
C LEU A 47 -5.30 -1.63 -14.83
N ASP A 48 -5.43 -1.51 -16.15
CA ASP A 48 -5.09 -0.27 -16.86
C ASP A 48 -6.10 0.84 -16.58
N GLU A 49 -7.40 0.52 -16.46
CA GLU A 49 -8.41 1.48 -16.00
C GLU A 49 -8.13 1.92 -14.56
N ILE A 50 -7.77 0.99 -13.66
CA ILE A 50 -7.41 1.33 -12.27
C ILE A 50 -6.22 2.27 -12.23
N LYS A 51 -5.18 1.98 -13.03
CA LYS A 51 -3.97 2.82 -13.14
C LYS A 51 -4.29 4.21 -13.67
N LYS A 52 -5.09 4.30 -14.74
CA LYS A 52 -5.52 5.58 -15.32
C LYS A 52 -6.28 6.41 -14.28
N ASN A 53 -7.28 5.82 -13.64
CA ASN A 53 -8.09 6.50 -12.62
C ASN A 53 -7.24 6.96 -11.42
N LEU A 54 -6.27 6.15 -10.99
CA LEU A 54 -5.35 6.55 -9.91
C LEU A 54 -4.44 7.70 -10.35
N SER A 55 -3.93 7.69 -11.58
CA SER A 55 -3.11 8.78 -12.11
C SER A 55 -3.87 10.11 -12.16
N GLU A 56 -5.11 10.08 -12.67
CA GLU A 56 -6.01 11.25 -12.69
C GLU A 56 -6.31 11.75 -11.29
N PHE A 57 -6.59 10.83 -10.35
CA PHE A 57 -6.83 11.16 -8.94
C PHE A 57 -5.61 11.83 -8.29
N LEU A 58 -4.41 11.24 -8.42
CA LEU A 58 -3.18 11.80 -7.84
C LEU A 58 -2.84 13.17 -8.44
N SER A 59 -3.04 13.34 -9.75
CA SER A 59 -2.84 14.61 -10.42
C SER A 59 -3.79 15.69 -9.88
N ALA A 60 -5.08 15.36 -9.72
CA ALA A 60 -6.06 16.29 -9.17
C ALA A 60 -5.75 16.68 -7.71
N VAL A 61 -5.23 15.76 -6.90
CA VAL A 61 -4.78 16.07 -5.52
C VAL A 61 -3.55 16.96 -5.53
N GLY A 62 -2.54 16.61 -6.34
CA GLY A 62 -1.29 17.38 -6.45
C GLY A 62 -1.53 18.81 -6.95
N SER A 63 -2.48 19.02 -7.86
CA SER A 63 -2.86 20.37 -8.31
C SER A 63 -3.51 21.24 -7.23
N GLN A 64 -4.04 20.64 -6.14
CA GLN A 64 -4.58 21.38 -4.99
C GLN A 64 -3.50 21.73 -3.96
N GLY A 65 -2.28 21.19 -4.09
CA GLY A 65 -1.15 21.47 -3.22
C GLY A 65 -0.41 20.20 -2.77
N GLU A 66 0.61 20.40 -1.93
CA GLU A 66 1.43 19.31 -1.41
C GLU A 66 0.58 18.26 -0.65
N TYR A 67 0.96 16.99 -0.81
CA TYR A 67 0.32 15.87 -0.14
C TYR A 67 1.30 14.73 0.15
N HIS A 68 0.91 13.83 1.05
CA HIS A 68 1.58 12.55 1.29
C HIS A 68 0.73 11.39 0.76
N ALA A 69 1.36 10.26 0.44
CA ALA A 69 0.65 9.07 -0.03
C ALA A 69 0.92 7.86 0.88
N VAL A 70 -0.10 7.04 1.10
CA VAL A 70 -0.01 5.75 1.78
C VAL A 70 -0.59 4.70 0.85
N GLY A 71 0.27 3.82 0.33
CA GLY A 71 -0.12 2.71 -0.53
C GLY A 71 -0.29 1.44 0.29
N TYR A 72 -1.53 0.98 0.47
CA TYR A 72 -1.82 -0.24 1.21
C TYR A 72 -1.84 -1.46 0.28
N SER A 73 -1.08 -2.50 0.61
CA SER A 73 -1.04 -3.76 -0.16
C SER A 73 -0.77 -3.49 -1.65
N PHE A 74 -1.63 -3.97 -2.56
CA PHE A 74 -1.51 -3.71 -3.99
C PHE A 74 -1.62 -2.22 -4.37
N GLY A 75 -2.24 -1.38 -3.53
CA GLY A 75 -2.27 0.07 -3.71
C GLY A 75 -0.88 0.71 -3.71
N GLY A 76 0.08 0.15 -2.97
CA GLY A 76 1.48 0.58 -3.04
C GLY A 76 2.21 0.15 -4.31
N VAL A 77 1.84 -0.99 -4.90
CA VAL A 77 2.34 -1.42 -6.22
C VAL A 77 1.83 -0.48 -7.30
N LEU A 78 0.56 -0.09 -7.23
CA LEU A 78 -0.04 0.90 -8.13
C LEU A 78 0.66 2.26 -8.00
N LEU A 79 0.87 2.76 -6.78
CA LEU A 79 1.58 4.01 -6.52
C LEU A 79 2.99 3.99 -7.14
N ARG A 80 3.76 2.92 -6.88
CA ARG A 80 5.11 2.75 -7.46
C ARG A 80 5.10 2.71 -8.98
N SER A 81 4.11 2.06 -9.57
CA SER A 81 3.99 1.93 -11.03
C SER A 81 3.73 3.26 -11.73
N LEU A 82 3.14 4.24 -11.02
CA LEU A 82 2.69 5.51 -11.59
C LEU A 82 3.52 6.72 -11.17
N ASN A 83 4.24 6.68 -10.05
CA ASN A 83 4.90 7.85 -9.48
C ASN A 83 5.82 8.58 -10.47
N GLU A 84 6.62 7.84 -11.23
CA GLU A 84 7.54 8.43 -12.23
C GLU A 84 6.82 8.97 -13.46
N GLN A 85 5.56 8.59 -13.69
CA GLN A 85 4.74 9.09 -14.80
C GLN A 85 4.07 10.42 -14.45
N LEU A 86 4.00 10.77 -13.16
CA LEU A 86 3.50 12.06 -12.71
C LEU A 86 4.58 13.13 -12.87
N GLU A 87 4.14 14.34 -13.24
CA GLU A 87 4.99 15.53 -13.19
C GLU A 87 5.56 15.74 -11.78
N PRO A 88 6.84 16.14 -11.61
CA PRO A 88 7.46 16.23 -10.30
C PRO A 88 6.68 17.04 -9.25
N HIS A 89 6.02 18.11 -9.66
CA HIS A 89 5.21 18.97 -8.77
C HIS A 89 3.85 18.37 -8.38
N LEU A 90 3.41 17.30 -9.06
CA LEU A 90 2.18 16.55 -8.75
C LEU A 90 2.45 15.28 -7.93
N ARG A 91 3.73 14.93 -7.69
CA ARG A 91 4.11 13.75 -6.92
C ARG A 91 3.86 13.97 -5.42
N PRO A 92 3.62 12.90 -4.65
CA PRO A 92 3.58 13.00 -3.20
C PRO A 92 4.93 13.46 -2.66
N ARG A 93 4.92 14.31 -1.63
CA ARG A 93 6.16 14.76 -0.98
C ARG A 93 6.88 13.65 -0.23
N ARG A 94 6.09 12.75 0.38
CA ARG A 94 6.56 11.52 1.06
C ARG A 94 5.52 10.44 0.85
N ALA A 95 5.97 9.19 0.84
CA ALA A 95 5.11 8.03 0.78
C ALA A 95 5.34 7.06 1.95
N VAL A 96 4.33 6.24 2.22
CA VAL A 96 4.47 5.00 2.99
C VAL A 96 3.90 3.83 2.21
N LEU A 97 4.68 2.77 2.10
CA LEU A 97 4.24 1.47 1.61
C LEU A 97 3.80 0.63 2.82
N LEU A 98 2.50 0.45 2.97
CA LEU A 98 1.87 -0.25 4.08
C LEU A 98 1.50 -1.67 3.66
N ALA A 99 2.22 -2.67 4.15
CA ALA A 99 2.08 -4.07 3.75
C ALA A 99 2.10 -4.27 2.23
N SER A 100 2.83 -3.41 1.51
CA SER A 100 2.88 -3.45 0.04
C SER A 100 4.04 -4.34 -0.42
N PRO A 101 3.79 -5.30 -1.31
CA PRO A 101 4.86 -6.15 -1.83
C PRO A 101 5.77 -5.37 -2.77
N LEU A 102 7.08 -5.51 -2.56
CA LEU A 102 8.13 -5.00 -3.42
C LEU A 102 8.46 -5.94 -4.59
N ARG A 103 8.21 -7.24 -4.41
CA ARG A 103 8.43 -8.34 -5.35
C ARG A 103 7.19 -9.22 -5.47
N ALA A 104 7.17 -10.18 -6.40
CA ALA A 104 6.03 -11.09 -6.55
C ALA A 104 5.73 -11.85 -5.25
N MET A 105 4.46 -11.91 -4.89
CA MET A 105 3.98 -12.56 -3.67
C MET A 105 3.96 -14.07 -3.86
N ARG A 106 4.60 -14.82 -2.95
CA ARG A 106 4.58 -16.30 -2.97
C ARG A 106 3.15 -16.85 -2.87
N LEU A 107 2.33 -16.25 -2.02
CA LEU A 107 0.93 -16.67 -1.87
C LEU A 107 0.15 -16.47 -3.17
N ALA A 108 0.30 -15.32 -3.81
CA ALA A 108 -0.34 -15.03 -5.10
C ALA A 108 0.06 -16.05 -6.17
N ARG A 109 1.35 -16.40 -6.24
CA ARG A 109 1.86 -17.43 -7.17
C ARG A 109 1.22 -18.80 -6.96
N ARG A 110 1.06 -19.22 -5.70
CA ARG A 110 0.46 -20.51 -5.37
C ARG A 110 -1.03 -20.57 -5.68
N LEU A 111 -1.73 -19.45 -5.52
CA LEU A 111 -3.18 -19.35 -5.73
C LEU A 111 -3.57 -18.90 -7.14
N ARG A 112 -2.62 -18.48 -7.99
CA ARG A 112 -2.90 -17.83 -9.29
C ARG A 112 -3.81 -18.63 -10.22
N HIS A 113 -3.78 -19.96 -10.14
CA HIS A 113 -4.58 -20.87 -10.97
C HIS A 113 -5.95 -21.22 -10.36
N TRP A 114 -6.23 -20.81 -9.13
CA TRP A 114 -7.51 -21.06 -8.49
C TRP A 114 -8.57 -20.08 -9.02
N LYS A 115 -9.68 -20.60 -9.55
CA LYS A 115 -10.77 -19.77 -10.09
C LYS A 115 -11.29 -18.77 -9.06
N ILE A 116 -11.47 -19.21 -7.81
CA ILE A 116 -11.91 -18.33 -6.73
C ILE A 116 -10.94 -17.17 -6.48
N TYR A 117 -9.63 -17.43 -6.54
CA TYR A 117 -8.61 -16.40 -6.39
C TYR A 117 -8.68 -15.39 -7.55
N GLN A 118 -8.75 -15.88 -8.80
CA GLN A 118 -8.89 -15.03 -9.98
C GLN A 118 -10.12 -14.12 -9.91
N ILE A 119 -11.27 -14.66 -9.48
CA ILE A 119 -12.51 -13.88 -9.30
C ILE A 119 -12.34 -12.80 -8.22
N LEU A 120 -11.71 -13.13 -7.10
CA LEU A 120 -11.55 -12.21 -5.97
C LEU A 120 -10.52 -11.11 -6.22
N THR A 121 -9.46 -11.40 -6.99
CA THR A 121 -8.32 -10.49 -7.15
C THR A 121 -8.16 -9.88 -8.53
N GLY A 122 -8.86 -10.42 -9.53
CA GLY A 122 -8.73 -10.02 -10.94
C GLY A 122 -7.29 -9.99 -11.42
N GLU A 123 -7.01 -9.07 -12.34
CA GLU A 123 -5.69 -8.84 -12.92
C GLU A 123 -4.65 -8.39 -11.88
N CYS A 124 -5.07 -7.73 -10.81
CA CYS A 124 -4.19 -7.26 -9.74
C CYS A 124 -3.50 -8.45 -9.04
N GLY A 125 -4.24 -9.49 -8.71
CA GLY A 125 -3.66 -10.69 -8.09
C GLY A 125 -2.80 -11.51 -9.04
N GLN A 126 -3.05 -11.43 -10.35
CA GLN A 126 -2.17 -12.03 -11.36
C GLN A 126 -0.89 -11.24 -11.53
N PHE A 127 -0.96 -9.90 -11.52
CA PHE A 127 0.21 -9.02 -11.51
C PHE A 127 1.07 -9.29 -10.28
N ALA A 128 0.47 -9.37 -9.09
CA ALA A 128 1.18 -9.64 -7.85
C ALA A 128 1.86 -11.02 -7.82
N ALA A 129 1.42 -11.97 -8.65
CA ALA A 129 2.03 -13.29 -8.81
C ALA A 129 3.16 -13.32 -9.85
N ASP A 130 3.30 -12.29 -10.68
CA ASP A 130 4.17 -12.29 -11.85
C ASP A 130 5.53 -11.65 -11.52
N GLU A 131 6.59 -12.46 -11.51
CA GLU A 131 7.96 -12.04 -11.18
C GLU A 131 8.52 -11.04 -12.20
N ASP A 132 8.26 -11.24 -13.48
CA ASP A 132 8.75 -10.37 -14.56
C ASP A 132 8.07 -9.00 -14.51
N ARG A 133 6.76 -8.97 -14.19
CA ARG A 133 6.03 -7.71 -14.06
C ARG A 133 6.39 -6.97 -12.78
N MET A 134 6.47 -7.68 -11.65
CA MET A 134 6.81 -7.05 -10.37
C MET A 134 8.25 -6.53 -10.31
N SER A 135 9.21 -7.23 -10.92
CA SER A 135 10.61 -6.78 -10.98
C SER A 135 10.80 -5.50 -11.80
N LYS A 136 9.89 -5.22 -12.76
CA LYS A 136 9.88 -3.98 -13.56
C LYS A 136 9.23 -2.79 -12.86
N VAL A 137 8.56 -3.00 -11.72
CA VAL A 137 7.97 -1.89 -10.95
C VAL A 137 9.10 -1.16 -10.19
N PRO A 138 9.39 0.11 -10.50
CA PRO A 138 10.49 0.81 -9.86
C PRO A 138 10.23 1.06 -8.37
N MET A 139 11.30 1.37 -7.64
CA MET A 139 11.17 1.97 -6.32
C MET A 139 10.75 3.44 -6.47
N LEU A 140 10.09 4.00 -5.44
CA LEU A 140 9.74 5.41 -5.45
C LEU A 140 11.00 6.28 -5.40
N SER A 141 11.07 7.30 -6.27
CA SER A 141 12.13 8.33 -6.23
C SER A 141 11.97 9.31 -5.07
N ILE A 142 10.78 9.34 -4.45
CA ILE A 142 10.44 10.19 -3.31
C ILE A 142 10.75 9.49 -1.98
N PRO A 143 10.95 10.22 -0.86
CA PRO A 143 11.15 9.62 0.45
C PRO A 143 10.01 8.65 0.81
N CYS A 144 10.38 7.39 1.04
CA CYS A 144 9.41 6.29 1.23
C CYS A 144 9.70 5.47 2.49
N GLY A 145 8.75 5.45 3.42
CA GLY A 145 8.76 4.55 4.58
C GLY A 145 8.10 3.22 4.25
N HIS A 146 8.52 2.14 4.90
CA HIS A 146 7.96 0.81 4.71
C HIS A 146 7.43 0.29 6.03
N VAL A 147 6.15 -0.08 6.08
CA VAL A 147 5.52 -0.65 7.29
C VAL A 147 4.97 -2.00 6.91
N TYR A 148 5.34 -3.06 7.61
CA TYR A 148 4.93 -4.42 7.26
C TYR A 148 4.43 -5.19 8.48
N GLY A 149 3.45 -6.06 8.26
CA GLY A 149 2.87 -6.86 9.33
C GLY A 149 3.70 -8.11 9.62
N THR A 150 3.76 -8.50 10.88
CA THR A 150 4.50 -9.68 11.35
C THR A 150 3.60 -10.73 12.00
N TRP A 151 2.29 -10.49 12.11
CA TRP A 151 1.38 -11.37 12.84
C TRP A 151 0.11 -11.73 12.05
N PRO A 152 -0.08 -12.98 11.61
CA PRO A 152 -1.33 -13.43 11.01
C PRO A 152 -2.37 -13.76 12.11
N TRP A 153 -3.56 -13.15 12.05
CA TRP A 153 -4.67 -13.35 13.02
C TRP A 153 -5.10 -14.82 13.00
N LEU A 154 -5.12 -15.45 11.82
CA LEU A 154 -5.40 -16.88 11.64
C LEU A 154 -4.15 -17.73 11.98
N GLY A 155 -3.56 -17.52 13.16
CA GLY A 155 -2.35 -18.15 13.68
C GLY A 155 -2.05 -19.54 13.12
N ALA A 156 -0.79 -19.79 12.77
CA ALA A 156 -0.24 -21.10 12.37
C ALA A 156 -0.88 -21.84 11.16
N PHE A 157 -2.03 -21.46 10.62
CA PHE A 157 -2.58 -22.14 9.42
C PHE A 157 -1.74 -21.86 8.15
N CYS A 158 -1.03 -20.72 8.12
CA CYS A 158 -0.02 -20.40 7.11
C CYS A 158 1.32 -21.12 7.31
N PHE A 159 1.56 -21.75 8.47
CA PHE A 159 2.77 -22.55 8.71
C PHE A 159 2.85 -23.75 7.74
N PHE A 160 1.70 -24.27 7.30
CA PHE A 160 1.59 -25.34 6.29
C PHE A 160 1.97 -24.92 4.86
N PHE A 161 2.24 -23.64 4.61
CA PHE A 161 2.54 -23.11 3.28
C PHE A 161 4.01 -22.70 3.06
N GLY A 162 4.91 -22.96 4.02
CA GLY A 162 6.36 -22.84 3.84
C GLY A 162 6.96 -21.45 4.11
N PHE A 163 6.31 -20.63 4.95
CA PHE A 163 6.85 -19.33 5.34
C PHE A 163 7.80 -19.47 6.54
N SER A 164 9.11 -19.27 6.31
CA SER A 164 10.16 -19.27 7.33
C SER A 164 10.41 -17.89 7.97
N LEU A 165 9.73 -16.84 7.50
CA LEU A 165 9.90 -15.45 7.94
C LEU A 165 8.58 -14.84 8.46
N PRO A 166 8.64 -13.76 9.28
CA PRO A 166 7.44 -13.04 9.73
C PRO A 166 6.60 -12.59 8.54
N HIS A 167 5.28 -12.75 8.62
CA HIS A 167 4.36 -12.40 7.55
C HIS A 167 3.02 -11.91 8.13
N ASP A 168 2.27 -11.15 7.34
CA ASP A 168 0.98 -10.60 7.78
C ASP A 168 -0.22 -11.49 7.41
N GLY A 169 0.06 -12.64 6.78
CA GLY A 169 -0.92 -13.62 6.30
C GLY A 169 -1.14 -13.56 4.78
N MET A 170 -0.66 -12.50 4.11
CA MET A 170 -0.71 -12.35 2.66
C MET A 170 0.68 -12.10 2.07
N VAL A 171 1.44 -11.20 2.69
CA VAL A 171 2.76 -10.73 2.24
C VAL A 171 3.80 -11.11 3.30
N ALA A 172 4.90 -11.70 2.84
CA ALA A 172 6.04 -12.00 3.71
C ALA A 172 6.89 -10.74 3.97
N ALA A 173 7.58 -10.69 5.10
CA ALA A 173 8.44 -9.56 5.45
C ALA A 173 9.49 -9.27 4.36
N ASP A 174 10.17 -10.30 3.85
CA ASP A 174 11.15 -10.13 2.78
C ASP A 174 10.50 -9.63 1.47
N GLU A 175 9.24 -9.94 1.23
CA GLU A 175 8.50 -9.40 0.09
C GLU A 175 8.19 -7.91 0.24
N ALA A 176 8.02 -7.40 1.47
CA ALA A 176 7.64 -6.01 1.75
C ALA A 176 8.82 -5.08 2.14
N ILE A 177 10.02 -5.63 2.40
CA ILE A 177 11.18 -4.89 2.87
C ILE A 177 12.16 -4.60 1.72
N PRO A 178 12.65 -3.36 1.57
CA PRO A 178 13.68 -3.03 0.59
C PRO A 178 15.02 -3.64 0.98
N SER A 179 15.91 -3.93 0.02
CA SER A 179 17.21 -4.58 0.28
C SER A 179 18.10 -3.83 1.27
N SER A 180 17.98 -2.50 1.35
CA SER A 180 18.71 -1.69 2.32
C SER A 180 18.20 -1.82 3.75
N GLN A 181 16.99 -2.36 3.95
CA GLN A 181 16.22 -2.46 5.21
C GLN A 181 16.00 -1.14 5.97
N ALA A 182 16.66 -0.07 5.55
CA ALA A 182 16.49 1.27 6.08
C ALA A 182 15.02 1.66 5.95
N GLN A 183 14.44 2.13 7.06
CA GLN A 183 13.08 2.68 7.11
C GLN A 183 11.96 1.62 6.96
N ALA A 184 12.27 0.35 7.19
CA ALA A 184 11.28 -0.71 7.37
C ALA A 184 10.89 -0.87 8.85
N ILE A 185 9.59 -0.79 9.15
CA ILE A 185 9.04 -0.86 10.50
C ILE A 185 8.12 -2.09 10.60
N PRO A 186 8.48 -3.12 11.40
CA PRO A 186 7.59 -4.24 11.68
C PRO A 186 6.46 -3.81 12.61
N VAL A 187 5.25 -4.32 12.37
CA VAL A 187 4.10 -4.16 13.28
C VAL A 187 3.40 -5.49 13.53
N PRO A 188 2.98 -5.79 14.77
CA PRO A 188 2.29 -7.05 15.10
C PRO A 188 0.82 -6.97 14.64
N ALA A 189 0.62 -7.02 13.33
CA ALA A 189 -0.69 -6.91 12.70
C ALA A 189 -0.81 -7.83 11.49
N SER A 190 -2.04 -8.24 11.23
CA SER A 190 -2.39 -9.01 10.04
C SER A 190 -2.79 -8.09 8.91
N HIS A 191 -2.67 -8.59 7.67
CA HIS A 191 -2.83 -7.81 6.46
C HIS A 191 -4.08 -6.93 6.48
N ALA A 192 -5.25 -7.54 6.72
CA ALA A 192 -6.54 -6.84 6.72
C ALA A 192 -6.70 -5.78 7.85
N PHE A 193 -5.95 -5.92 8.94
CA PHE A 193 -6.08 -5.06 10.12
C PHE A 193 -4.93 -4.06 10.26
N ILE A 194 -3.88 -4.16 9.43
CA ILE A 194 -2.74 -3.26 9.47
C ILE A 194 -3.13 -1.78 9.31
N PRO A 195 -4.12 -1.38 8.47
CA PRO A 195 -4.49 0.03 8.36
C PRO A 195 -5.22 0.56 9.59
N SER A 196 -5.75 -0.32 10.43
CA SER A 196 -6.39 0.03 11.70
C SER A 196 -5.50 -0.24 12.92
N ASN A 197 -4.26 -0.72 12.72
CA ASN A 197 -3.36 -1.05 13.81
C ASN A 197 -2.68 0.23 14.34
N PHE A 198 -2.73 0.43 15.66
CA PHE A 198 -2.17 1.62 16.29
C PHE A 198 -0.66 1.79 16.07
N HIS A 199 0.12 0.71 16.09
CA HIS A 199 1.57 0.79 15.83
C HIS A 199 1.85 1.21 14.39
N ALA A 200 1.05 0.72 13.43
CA ALA A 200 1.16 1.14 12.03
C ALA A 200 0.83 2.63 11.87
N LEU A 201 -0.27 3.09 12.48
CA LEU A 201 -0.68 4.50 12.41
C LEU A 201 0.37 5.43 13.00
N ASN A 202 0.91 5.09 14.17
CA ASN A 202 1.98 5.86 14.81
C ASN A 202 3.27 5.85 13.97
N ALA A 203 3.63 4.71 13.38
CA ALA A 203 4.80 4.61 12.50
C ALA A 203 4.66 5.50 11.25
N ILE A 204 3.48 5.51 10.63
CA ILE A 204 3.16 6.37 9.48
C ILE A 204 3.26 7.84 9.90
N ASP A 205 2.63 8.22 11.00
CA ASP A 205 2.62 9.60 11.51
C ASP A 205 4.04 10.12 11.80
N GLN A 206 4.84 9.32 12.53
CA GLN A 206 6.23 9.64 12.80
C GLN A 206 7.05 9.78 11.52
N TRP A 207 6.83 8.93 10.52
CA TRP A 207 7.53 9.01 9.24
C TRP A 207 7.17 10.27 8.44
N LEU A 208 5.89 10.62 8.41
CA LEU A 208 5.39 11.79 7.67
C LEU A 208 5.78 13.11 8.36
N SER A 209 5.93 13.10 9.68
CA SER A 209 6.27 14.27 10.48
C SER A 209 7.77 14.58 10.57
N ARG A 210 8.65 13.74 9.99
CA ARG A 210 10.10 14.02 9.99
C ARG A 210 10.40 15.30 9.20
N THR A 211 10.97 16.29 9.87
CA THR A 211 11.64 17.42 9.22
C THR A 211 12.84 16.88 8.42
N VAL A 212 12.94 17.34 7.18
CA VAL A 212 14.11 17.08 6.31
C VAL A 212 15.27 17.93 6.81
#